data_AF-A0A7S0XL52-F1
#
_entry.id   AF-A0A7S0XL52-F1
#
_cell.length_a   1.000
_cell.length_b   1.000
_cell.length_c   1.000
_cell.angle_alpha   90.00
_cell.angle_beta   90.00
_cell.angle_gamma   90.00
#
_symmetry.space_group_name_H-M   'P 1'
#
loop_
_entity.id
_entity.type
_entity.pdbx_description
1 polymer ?
#
loop_
_entity_poly.entity_id
_entity_poly.type
_entity_poly.pdbx_seq_one_letter_code
_entity_poly.pdbx_strand_id
1 'polypeptide(L)'
;LKEGKSVEKPIYNHVTGVFDPAERIDSPEVLILEGLHPFADARVRDMFDFKIYLDISDDVKFAWKIQRDMAERGHSLESIKASIEARKPDFDAFVDPQKEFADVIIQVLPTQLIPDDNEGKILRVRMIMKEGVQNFDAPYLFDEGSTISWIPCGRKLTCSYPGIKFFYGPDTFYGKEVTVLEMDGQFDKLEELIYVESHLSNTSTKFYGEITQQMLKYQNGPGSNNGTGFFQTMVGLKVREVYERIAEKEVVVKA
;
A
#
# COMPACT_ATOMS: atom_id res chain seq x y z
N LEU A 1 19.25 -3.53 17.18
CA LEU A 1 17.87 -4.06 17.13
C LEU A 1 17.82 -5.47 16.55
N LYS A 2 18.06 -5.73 15.26
CA LYS A 2 17.96 -7.10 14.68
C LYS A 2 18.79 -8.19 15.42
N GLU A 3 19.91 -7.83 16.05
CA GLU A 3 20.72 -8.73 16.89
C GLU A 3 20.22 -8.90 18.34
N GLY A 4 19.00 -8.47 18.68
CA GLY A 4 18.47 -8.52 20.05
C GLY A 4 19.01 -7.44 21.00
N LYS A 5 19.80 -6.49 20.49
CA LYS A 5 20.40 -5.40 21.29
C LYS A 5 19.56 -4.13 21.25
N SER A 6 19.32 -3.54 22.42
CA SER A 6 18.69 -2.24 22.60
C SER A 6 19.58 -1.10 22.07
N VAL A 7 18.96 0.04 21.75
CA VAL A 7 19.64 1.24 21.26
C VAL A 7 19.05 2.50 21.89
N GLU A 8 19.84 3.57 21.97
CA GLU A 8 19.36 4.91 22.31
C GLU A 8 19.08 5.67 21.01
N LYS A 9 17.80 5.79 20.64
CA LYS A 9 17.36 6.40 19.39
C LYS A 9 17.06 7.89 19.62
N PRO A 10 17.67 8.83 18.88
CA PRO A 10 17.30 10.23 18.97
C PRO A 10 15.82 10.43 18.58
N ILE A 11 15.18 11.44 19.17
CA ILE A 11 13.81 11.84 18.84
C ILE A 11 13.89 13.12 18.02
N TYR A 12 13.41 13.10 16.78
CA TYR A 12 13.26 14.31 15.98
C TYR A 12 11.89 14.94 16.28
N ASN A 13 11.90 16.14 16.85
CA ASN A 13 10.68 16.84 17.22
C ASN A 13 10.17 17.68 16.05
N HIS A 14 9.07 17.23 15.43
CA HIS A 14 8.48 17.92 14.28
C HIS A 14 7.84 19.29 14.61
N VAL A 15 7.60 19.60 15.89
CA VAL A 15 7.06 20.90 16.32
C VAL A 15 8.17 21.95 16.43
N THR A 16 9.31 21.57 17.02
CA THR A 16 10.44 22.49 17.28
C THR A 16 11.53 22.42 16.21
N GLY A 17 11.58 21.35 15.41
CA GLY A 17 12.58 21.12 14.37
C GLY A 17 13.96 20.70 14.90
N VAL A 18 14.07 20.30 16.17
CA VAL A 18 15.34 19.92 16.82
C VAL A 18 15.30 18.48 17.34
N PHE A 19 16.47 17.96 17.71
CA PHE A 19 16.58 16.65 18.36
C PHE A 19 16.38 16.77 19.87
N ASP A 20 15.39 16.05 20.38
CA ASP A 20 15.15 15.84 21.80
C ASP A 20 16.08 14.74 22.35
N PRO A 21 16.20 14.59 23.69
CA PRO A 21 16.95 13.50 24.30
C PRO A 21 16.56 12.13 23.72
N ALA A 22 17.55 11.26 23.57
CA ALA A 22 17.31 9.93 23.01
C ALA A 22 16.38 9.10 23.91
N GLU A 23 15.61 8.22 23.28
CA GLU A 23 14.80 7.21 23.95
C GLU A 23 15.41 5.83 23.75
N ARG A 24 15.34 5.00 24.80
CA ARG A 24 15.74 3.61 24.72
C ARG A 24 14.70 2.82 23.94
N ILE A 25 15.14 2.12 22.89
CA ILE A 25 14.35 1.15 22.15
C ILE A 25 14.96 -0.23 22.36
N ASP A 26 14.19 -1.13 22.99
CA ASP A 26 14.54 -2.55 23.08
C ASP A 26 14.20 -3.28 21.77
N SER A 27 14.81 -4.44 21.53
CA SER A 27 14.56 -5.22 20.31
C SER A 27 13.15 -5.83 20.32
N PRO A 28 12.25 -5.46 19.39
CA PRO A 28 10.93 -6.08 19.28
C PRO A 28 10.99 -7.40 18.49
N GLU A 29 9.90 -8.18 18.51
CA GLU A 29 9.72 -9.33 17.59
C GLU A 29 9.63 -8.86 16.12
N VAL A 30 8.93 -7.74 15.89
CA VAL A 30 8.77 -7.11 14.57
C VAL A 30 9.15 -5.63 14.69
N LEU A 31 10.10 -5.19 13.86
CA LEU A 31 10.49 -3.79 13.75
C LEU A 31 10.08 -3.26 12.38
N ILE A 32 9.26 -2.21 12.37
CA ILE A 32 8.90 -1.48 11.14
C ILE A 32 9.75 -0.20 11.10
N LEU A 33 10.55 -0.05 10.05
CA LEU A 33 11.26 1.20 9.75
C LEU A 33 10.54 1.93 8.63
N GLU A 34 9.93 3.07 8.98
CA GLU A 34 9.15 3.91 8.08
C GLU A 34 9.84 5.26 7.88
N GLY A 35 9.77 5.80 6.66
CA GLY A 35 10.19 7.17 6.36
C GLY A 35 10.50 7.37 4.88
N LEU A 36 11.21 8.45 4.58
CA LEU A 36 11.60 8.79 3.20
C LEU A 36 12.75 7.95 2.65
N HIS A 37 13.60 7.37 3.51
CA HIS A 37 14.85 6.72 3.10
C HIS A 37 15.11 5.33 3.68
N PRO A 38 14.10 4.45 3.86
CA PRO A 38 14.35 3.13 4.45
C PRO A 38 15.29 2.27 3.60
N PHE A 39 15.32 2.46 2.27
CA PHE A 39 16.09 1.61 1.34
C PHE A 39 17.24 2.35 0.64
N ALA A 40 17.53 3.59 1.04
CA ALA A 40 18.56 4.42 0.40
C ALA A 40 19.99 3.90 0.64
N ASP A 41 20.28 3.42 1.85
CA ASP A 41 21.58 2.84 2.20
C ASP A 41 21.54 1.32 2.03
N ALA A 42 22.44 0.78 1.19
CA ALA A 42 22.53 -0.66 0.93
C ALA A 42 22.68 -1.49 2.21
N ARG A 43 23.44 -1.01 3.20
CA ARG A 43 23.66 -1.72 4.48
C ARG A 43 22.36 -1.87 5.25
N VAL A 44 21.50 -0.84 5.20
CA VAL A 44 20.20 -0.86 5.87
C VAL A 44 19.20 -1.70 5.08
N ARG A 45 19.19 -1.53 3.76
CA ARG A 45 18.37 -2.31 2.83
C ARG A 45 18.57 -3.83 2.99
N ASP A 46 19.81 -4.27 3.13
CA ASP A 46 20.17 -5.68 3.26
C ASP A 46 19.75 -6.29 4.62
N MET A 47 19.33 -5.45 5.58
CA MET A 47 18.80 -5.91 6.86
C MET A 47 17.27 -6.13 6.85
N PHE A 48 16.55 -5.70 5.82
CA PHE A 48 15.09 -5.88 5.76
C PHE A 48 14.71 -7.29 5.30
N ASP A 49 13.81 -7.90 6.06
CA ASP A 49 13.19 -9.18 5.71
C ASP A 49 12.08 -9.00 4.67
N PHE A 50 11.42 -7.83 4.63
CA PHE A 50 10.39 -7.48 3.65
C PHE A 50 10.34 -5.95 3.45
N LYS A 51 10.15 -5.51 2.20
CA LYS A 51 10.23 -4.08 1.81
C LYS A 51 8.97 -3.65 1.08
N ILE A 52 8.33 -2.59 1.57
CA ILE A 52 7.09 -2.04 1.01
C ILE A 52 7.36 -0.60 0.58
N TYR A 53 6.85 -0.21 -0.59
CA TYR A 53 6.85 1.17 -1.05
C TYR A 53 5.43 1.63 -1.40
N LEU A 54 5.04 2.83 -0.94
CA LEU A 54 3.77 3.46 -1.27
C LEU A 54 3.99 4.54 -2.34
N ASP A 55 3.59 4.27 -3.57
CA ASP A 55 3.79 5.13 -4.74
C ASP A 55 2.51 5.88 -5.09
N ILE A 56 2.37 7.11 -4.59
CA ILE A 56 1.22 7.95 -4.91
C ILE A 56 1.57 8.82 -6.11
N SER A 57 0.79 8.75 -7.18
CA SER A 57 0.96 9.61 -8.35
C SER A 57 0.85 11.10 -8.00
N ASP A 58 1.51 11.95 -8.79
CA ASP A 58 1.51 13.39 -8.56
C ASP A 58 0.09 13.98 -8.64
N ASP A 59 -0.76 13.46 -9.53
CA ASP A 59 -2.17 13.87 -9.67
C ASP A 59 -2.97 13.57 -8.40
N VAL A 60 -2.82 12.38 -7.82
CA VAL A 60 -3.51 12.00 -6.57
C VAL A 60 -2.96 12.79 -5.39
N LYS A 61 -1.63 12.96 -5.29
CA LYS A 61 -1.00 13.82 -4.26
C LYS A 61 -1.56 15.24 -4.32
N PHE A 62 -1.71 15.79 -5.53
CA PHE A 62 -2.25 17.12 -5.74
C PHE A 62 -3.72 17.20 -5.34
N ALA A 63 -4.56 16.26 -5.78
CA ALA A 63 -5.99 16.21 -5.42
C ALA A 63 -6.20 16.12 -3.90
N TRP A 64 -5.49 15.22 -3.21
CA TRP A 64 -5.58 15.08 -1.75
C TRP A 64 -5.07 16.31 -1.01
N LYS A 65 -4.00 16.94 -1.51
CA LYS A 65 -3.48 18.18 -0.93
C LYS A 65 -4.47 19.32 -1.06
N ILE A 66 -5.16 19.44 -2.20
CA ILE A 66 -6.24 20.43 -2.38
C ILE A 66 -7.37 20.15 -1.38
N GLN A 67 -7.88 18.92 -1.33
CA GLN A 67 -9.01 18.58 -0.45
C GLN A 67 -8.71 18.88 1.02
N ARG A 68 -7.51 18.53 1.49
CA ARG A 68 -7.06 18.80 2.86
C ARG A 68 -6.86 20.29 3.11
N ASP A 69 -6.11 20.98 2.24
CA ASP A 69 -5.73 22.38 2.47
C ASP A 69 -6.93 23.33 2.26
N MET A 70 -7.91 22.97 1.41
CA MET A 70 -9.21 23.68 1.30
C MET A 70 -10.07 23.52 2.56
N ALA A 71 -10.00 22.37 3.22
CA ALA A 71 -10.69 22.14 4.48
C ALA A 71 -10.02 22.86 5.67
N GLU A 72 -8.69 23.05 5.63
CA GLU A 72 -7.91 23.50 6.79
C GLU A 72 -7.39 24.95 6.77
N ARG A 73 -7.26 25.67 5.63
CA ARG A 73 -7.14 27.16 5.50
C ARG A 73 -6.51 27.60 4.14
N GLY A 74 -7.14 28.56 3.46
CA GLY A 74 -6.56 29.79 2.87
C GLY A 74 -5.39 29.77 1.85
N HIS A 75 -4.79 28.63 1.51
CA HIS A 75 -3.71 28.58 0.52
C HIS A 75 -4.26 28.57 -0.91
N SER A 76 -3.69 29.39 -1.80
CA SER A 76 -4.06 29.37 -3.22
C SER A 76 -3.56 28.09 -3.89
N LEU A 77 -4.28 27.62 -4.92
CA LEU A 77 -3.89 26.46 -5.74
C LEU A 77 -2.46 26.61 -6.30
N GLU A 78 -2.05 27.85 -6.61
CA GLU A 78 -0.72 28.17 -7.10
C GLU A 78 0.37 27.90 -6.07
N SER A 79 0.13 28.23 -4.79
CA SER A 79 1.06 27.96 -3.69
C SER A 79 1.24 26.45 -3.46
N ILE A 80 0.15 25.68 -3.60
CA ILE A 80 0.15 24.22 -3.49
C ILE A 80 1.00 23.60 -4.63
N LYS A 81 0.77 24.03 -5.89
CA LYS A 81 1.54 23.56 -7.05
C LYS A 81 3.03 23.87 -6.91
N ALA A 82 3.36 25.10 -6.59
CA ALA A 82 4.75 25.54 -6.41
C ALA A 82 5.49 24.72 -5.33
N SER A 83 4.80 24.36 -4.23
CA SER A 83 5.40 23.54 -3.18
C SER A 83 5.70 22.10 -3.62
N ILE A 84 4.89 21.52 -4.51
CA ILE A 84 5.12 20.17 -5.06
C ILE A 84 6.27 20.23 -6.07
N GLU A 85 6.22 21.18 -6.99
CA GLU A 85 7.26 21.38 -8.02
C GLU A 85 8.64 21.62 -7.39
N ALA A 86 8.72 22.39 -6.29
CA ALA A 86 9.97 22.65 -5.60
C ALA A 86 10.59 21.40 -4.94
N ARG A 87 9.77 20.41 -4.55
CA ARG A 87 10.23 19.17 -3.90
C ARG A 87 10.51 18.04 -4.89
N LYS A 88 9.96 18.14 -6.10
CA LYS A 88 10.02 17.08 -7.12
C LYS A 88 11.46 16.68 -7.49
N PRO A 89 12.43 17.60 -7.68
CA PRO A 89 13.81 17.21 -8.01
C PRO A 89 14.45 16.30 -6.94
N ASP A 90 14.31 16.64 -5.65
CA ASP A 90 14.86 15.83 -4.56
C ASP A 90 14.11 14.51 -4.41
N PHE A 91 12.78 14.52 -4.60
CA PHE A 91 11.97 13.31 -4.57
C PHE A 91 12.40 12.34 -5.67
N ASP A 92 12.48 12.81 -6.92
CA ASP A 92 12.86 12.01 -8.09
C ASP A 92 14.31 11.50 -7.97
N ALA A 93 15.20 12.24 -7.30
CA ALA A 93 16.60 11.86 -7.11
C ALA A 93 16.84 10.89 -5.94
N PHE A 94 16.13 11.04 -4.83
CA PHE A 94 16.48 10.37 -3.56
C PHE A 94 15.38 9.47 -2.99
N VAL A 95 14.12 9.70 -3.34
CA VAL A 95 12.98 8.93 -2.80
C VAL A 95 12.46 7.93 -3.83
N ASP A 96 12.13 8.39 -5.04
CA ASP A 96 11.55 7.57 -6.10
C ASP A 96 12.38 6.33 -6.48
N PRO A 97 13.72 6.41 -6.60
CA PRO A 97 14.53 5.26 -7.01
C PRO A 97 14.48 4.08 -6.03
N GLN A 98 14.07 4.31 -4.78
CA GLN A 98 13.96 3.25 -3.78
C GLN A 98 12.88 2.21 -4.12
N LYS A 99 11.94 2.54 -5.03
CA LYS A 99 10.94 1.60 -5.56
C LYS A 99 11.55 0.34 -6.16
N GLU A 100 12.72 0.45 -6.78
CA GLU A 100 13.42 -0.69 -7.39
C GLU A 100 13.73 -1.82 -6.37
N PHE A 101 13.88 -1.45 -5.10
CA PHE A 101 14.25 -2.37 -4.02
C PHE A 101 13.05 -2.98 -3.30
N ALA A 102 11.84 -2.49 -3.54
CA ALA A 102 10.65 -2.97 -2.86
C ALA A 102 10.29 -4.40 -3.29
N ASP A 103 9.78 -5.17 -2.34
CA ASP A 103 9.22 -6.50 -2.59
C ASP A 103 7.74 -6.35 -3.00
N VAL A 104 7.04 -5.35 -2.44
CA VAL A 104 5.69 -4.93 -2.86
C VAL A 104 5.60 -3.41 -2.98
N ILE A 105 4.94 -2.95 -4.04
CA ILE A 105 4.63 -1.54 -4.26
C ILE A 105 3.12 -1.39 -4.35
N ILE A 106 2.56 -0.47 -3.57
CA ILE A 106 1.17 -0.02 -3.73
C ILE A 106 1.22 1.30 -4.50
N GLN A 107 0.82 1.26 -5.76
CA GLN A 107 0.78 2.42 -6.64
C GLN A 107 -0.65 2.97 -6.76
N VAL A 108 -0.86 4.24 -6.41
CA VAL A 108 -2.17 4.91 -6.38
C VAL A 108 -2.26 5.94 -7.50
N LEU A 109 -3.20 5.73 -8.40
CA LEU A 109 -3.41 6.47 -9.65
C LEU A 109 -4.86 7.01 -9.71
N PRO A 110 -5.13 8.05 -10.52
CA PRO A 110 -6.49 8.43 -10.87
C PRO A 110 -7.25 7.26 -11.53
N THR A 111 -8.57 7.22 -11.33
CA THR A 111 -9.43 6.20 -11.95
C THR A 111 -9.43 6.32 -13.49
N GLN A 112 -9.62 5.18 -14.16
CA GLN A 112 -9.91 5.13 -15.60
C GLN A 112 -11.39 4.83 -15.88
N LEU A 113 -12.20 4.59 -14.85
CA LEU A 113 -13.63 4.31 -15.01
C LEU A 113 -14.46 5.56 -15.30
N ILE A 114 -13.98 6.73 -14.84
CA ILE A 114 -14.64 8.01 -15.04
C ILE A 114 -13.70 8.91 -15.85
N PRO A 115 -14.05 9.28 -17.09
CA PRO A 115 -13.26 10.22 -17.87
C PRO A 115 -13.12 11.57 -17.15
N ASP A 116 -11.90 12.13 -17.17
CA ASP A 116 -11.57 13.45 -16.61
C ASP A 116 -11.88 13.64 -15.11
N ASP A 117 -11.94 12.56 -14.32
CA ASP A 117 -12.08 12.65 -12.87
C ASP A 117 -10.82 13.23 -12.21
N ASN A 118 -10.98 14.42 -11.64
CA ASN A 118 -9.94 15.12 -10.89
C ASN A 118 -10.27 15.23 -9.40
N GLU A 119 -11.31 14.54 -8.92
CA GLU A 119 -11.69 14.60 -7.51
C GLU A 119 -10.79 13.73 -6.62
N GLY A 120 -10.10 12.72 -7.16
CA GLY A 120 -9.20 11.86 -6.38
C GLY A 120 -9.92 11.00 -5.33
N LYS A 121 -11.24 10.81 -5.49
CA LYS A 121 -12.08 9.97 -4.62
C LYS A 121 -12.10 8.53 -5.09
N ILE A 122 -12.27 8.33 -6.39
CA ILE A 122 -12.24 7.02 -7.03
C ILE A 122 -10.83 6.84 -7.59
N LEU A 123 -10.22 5.72 -7.25
CA LEU A 123 -8.81 5.49 -7.48
C LEU A 123 -8.60 4.19 -8.22
N ARG A 124 -7.57 4.19 -9.06
CA ARG A 124 -6.97 3.00 -9.62
C ARG A 124 -5.73 2.68 -8.79
N VAL A 125 -5.74 1.54 -8.11
CA VAL A 125 -4.64 1.13 -7.23
C VAL A 125 -4.05 -0.17 -7.75
N ARG A 126 -2.73 -0.22 -7.86
CA ARG A 126 -1.95 -1.40 -8.27
C ARG A 126 -1.14 -1.89 -7.10
N MET A 127 -1.25 -3.18 -6.78
CA MET A 127 -0.33 -3.92 -5.94
C MET A 127 0.65 -4.65 -6.87
N ILE A 128 1.86 -4.10 -7.00
CA ILE A 128 2.94 -4.63 -7.82
C ILE A 128 3.82 -5.48 -6.92
N MET A 129 4.00 -6.75 -7.25
CA MET A 129 4.59 -7.76 -6.38
C MET A 129 5.77 -8.40 -7.09
N LYS A 130 6.95 -8.33 -6.47
CA LYS A 130 8.16 -8.87 -7.07
C LYS A 130 8.17 -10.39 -7.04
N GLU A 131 8.51 -11.01 -8.17
CA GLU A 131 8.64 -12.47 -8.27
C GLU A 131 9.90 -12.98 -7.58
N GLY A 132 9.82 -14.21 -7.07
CA GLY A 132 10.96 -14.91 -6.46
C GLY A 132 11.43 -14.34 -5.10
N VAL A 133 10.60 -13.55 -4.42
CA VAL A 133 10.89 -13.08 -3.06
C VAL A 133 10.74 -14.25 -2.08
N GLN A 134 11.75 -14.46 -1.24
CA GLN A 134 11.75 -15.55 -0.27
C GLN A 134 10.60 -15.37 0.75
N ASN A 135 9.93 -16.47 1.11
CA ASN A 135 8.84 -16.50 2.09
C ASN A 135 7.60 -15.66 1.71
N PHE A 136 7.48 -15.24 0.45
CA PHE A 136 6.37 -14.44 -0.05
C PHE A 136 5.76 -15.10 -1.28
N ASP A 137 4.50 -15.52 -1.17
CA ASP A 137 3.74 -16.05 -2.30
C ASP A 137 2.80 -14.94 -2.76
N ALA A 138 2.80 -14.57 -4.04
CA ALA A 138 1.97 -13.46 -4.52
C ALA A 138 0.47 -13.86 -4.54
N PRO A 139 -0.44 -12.98 -4.04
CA PRO A 139 -1.86 -13.08 -4.34
C PRO A 139 -2.12 -13.08 -5.85
N TYR A 140 -3.10 -13.87 -6.28
CA TYR A 140 -3.51 -13.92 -7.67
C TYR A 140 -5.03 -13.95 -7.83
N LEU A 141 -5.50 -13.58 -9.01
CA LEU A 141 -6.91 -13.62 -9.40
C LEU A 141 -7.10 -14.75 -10.40
N PHE A 142 -7.97 -15.71 -10.09
CA PHE A 142 -8.33 -16.90 -10.88
C PHE A 142 -7.19 -17.84 -11.29
N ASP A 143 -6.27 -17.41 -12.17
CA ASP A 143 -5.25 -18.27 -12.79
C ASP A 143 -3.88 -17.59 -12.73
N GLU A 144 -2.98 -18.17 -11.94
CA GLU A 144 -1.65 -17.63 -11.64
C GLU A 144 -0.77 -17.54 -12.91
N GLY A 145 -0.15 -16.39 -13.13
CA GLY A 145 0.72 -16.13 -14.29
C GLY A 145 -0.02 -15.79 -15.59
N SER A 146 -1.36 -15.84 -15.61
CA SER A 146 -2.17 -15.40 -16.76
C SER A 146 -2.46 -13.90 -16.72
N THR A 147 -3.03 -13.36 -17.80
CA THR A 147 -3.55 -11.98 -17.83
C THR A 147 -5.08 -11.99 -17.79
N ILE A 148 -5.65 -11.34 -16.78
CA ILE A 148 -7.08 -11.33 -16.49
C ILE A 148 -7.57 -9.89 -16.31
N SER A 149 -8.74 -9.60 -16.90
CA SER A 149 -9.54 -8.45 -16.52
C SER A 149 -10.91 -8.93 -16.06
N TRP A 150 -11.36 -8.45 -14.91
CA TRP A 150 -12.56 -8.93 -14.25
C TRP A 150 -13.41 -7.77 -13.75
N ILE A 151 -14.71 -7.82 -14.02
CA ILE A 151 -15.70 -6.90 -13.47
C ILE A 151 -16.66 -7.76 -12.61
N PRO A 152 -16.60 -7.67 -11.28
CA PRO A 152 -17.46 -8.47 -10.40
C PRO A 152 -18.95 -8.06 -10.47
N CYS A 153 -19.21 -6.82 -10.88
CA CYS A 153 -20.55 -6.25 -10.96
C CYS A 153 -21.38 -6.90 -12.08
N GLY A 154 -22.53 -7.46 -11.74
CA GLY A 154 -23.40 -8.15 -12.67
C GLY A 154 -24.72 -8.58 -12.03
N ARG A 155 -25.36 -9.63 -12.56
CA ARG A 155 -26.67 -10.08 -12.08
C ARG A 155 -26.68 -10.51 -10.61
N LYS A 156 -25.57 -11.09 -10.12
CA LYS A 156 -25.45 -11.60 -8.75
C LYS A 156 -24.87 -10.59 -7.76
N LEU A 157 -24.26 -9.52 -8.24
CA LEU A 157 -23.64 -8.47 -7.43
C LEU A 157 -23.92 -7.11 -8.06
N THR A 158 -24.80 -6.34 -7.44
CA THR A 158 -25.19 -5.01 -7.96
C THR A 158 -24.30 -3.92 -7.38
N CYS A 159 -23.63 -3.17 -8.25
CA CYS A 159 -22.77 -2.05 -7.87
C CYS A 159 -23.39 -0.73 -8.30
N SER A 160 -23.13 0.36 -7.57
CA SER A 160 -23.45 1.70 -8.07
C SER A 160 -22.39 2.13 -9.09
N TYR A 161 -22.68 3.20 -9.84
CA TYR A 161 -21.71 3.76 -10.78
C TYR A 161 -20.49 4.34 -10.02
N PRO A 162 -19.25 4.15 -10.52
CA PRO A 162 -18.87 3.47 -11.76
C PRO A 162 -18.63 1.95 -11.60
N GLY A 163 -18.78 1.42 -10.39
CA GLY A 163 -18.56 0.03 -10.05
C GLY A 163 -17.09 -0.25 -9.77
N ILE A 164 -16.70 -1.50 -10.01
CA ILE A 164 -15.38 -2.03 -9.67
C ILE A 164 -14.85 -2.81 -10.87
N LYS A 165 -13.56 -2.62 -11.17
CA LYS A 165 -12.83 -3.37 -12.18
C LYS A 165 -11.50 -3.86 -11.61
N PHE A 166 -11.20 -5.12 -11.82
CA PHE A 166 -9.93 -5.73 -11.49
C PHE A 166 -9.12 -6.04 -12.73
N PHE A 167 -7.80 -5.99 -12.56
CA PHE A 167 -6.83 -6.53 -13.49
C PHE A 167 -5.82 -7.37 -12.71
N TYR A 168 -5.36 -8.46 -13.32
CA TYR A 168 -4.28 -9.29 -12.82
C TYR A 168 -3.38 -9.71 -13.97
N GLY A 169 -2.07 -9.74 -13.74
CA GLY A 169 -1.16 -10.47 -14.62
C GLY A 169 0.32 -10.14 -14.44
N PRO A 170 1.19 -10.82 -15.19
CA PRO A 170 2.62 -10.57 -15.18
C PRO A 170 2.95 -9.23 -15.85
N ASP A 171 4.00 -8.58 -15.35
CA ASP A 171 4.55 -7.32 -15.87
C ASP A 171 6.07 -7.29 -15.59
N THR A 172 6.77 -6.28 -16.11
CA THR A 172 8.18 -6.04 -15.82
C THR A 172 8.34 -4.68 -15.15
N PHE A 173 8.98 -4.64 -13.98
CA PHE A 173 9.22 -3.41 -13.23
C PHE A 173 10.70 -3.26 -12.90
N TYR A 174 11.34 -2.18 -13.38
CA TYR A 174 12.79 -1.97 -13.27
C TYR A 174 13.63 -3.18 -13.75
N GLY A 175 13.19 -3.82 -14.84
CA GLY A 175 13.86 -4.99 -15.42
C GLY A 175 13.72 -6.28 -14.59
N LYS A 176 12.85 -6.30 -13.58
CA LYS A 176 12.53 -7.48 -12.77
C LYS A 176 11.12 -7.94 -13.09
N GLU A 177 10.93 -9.26 -13.11
CA GLU A 177 9.60 -9.86 -13.24
C GLU A 177 8.76 -9.53 -12.01
N VAL A 178 7.53 -9.11 -12.25
CA VAL A 178 6.55 -8.80 -11.21
C VAL A 178 5.19 -9.36 -11.62
N THR A 179 4.35 -9.62 -10.63
CA THR A 179 2.92 -9.83 -10.82
C THR A 179 2.17 -8.61 -10.29
N VAL A 180 1.15 -8.16 -11.04
CA VAL A 180 0.36 -6.98 -10.71
C VAL A 180 -1.07 -7.40 -10.44
N LEU A 181 -1.59 -7.04 -9.27
CA LEU A 181 -3.02 -7.07 -8.97
C LEU A 181 -3.53 -5.64 -8.86
N GLU A 182 -4.57 -5.29 -9.60
CA GLU A 182 -5.06 -3.93 -9.72
C GLU A 182 -6.56 -3.87 -9.45
N MET A 183 -6.99 -2.82 -8.75
CA MET A 183 -8.39 -2.47 -8.54
C MET A 183 -8.61 -1.03 -8.99
N ASP A 184 -9.58 -0.80 -9.86
CA ASP A 184 -10.10 0.51 -10.22
C ASP A 184 -11.58 0.60 -9.79
N GLY A 185 -11.95 1.71 -9.17
CA GLY A 185 -13.27 1.89 -8.57
C GLY A 185 -13.26 1.90 -7.05
N GLN A 186 -14.44 1.70 -6.46
CA GLN A 186 -14.63 1.67 -5.01
C GLN A 186 -15.72 0.67 -4.62
N PHE A 187 -15.67 0.20 -3.38
CA PHE A 187 -16.71 -0.56 -2.72
C PHE A 187 -17.77 0.40 -2.16
N ASP A 188 -19.00 0.26 -2.63
CA ASP A 188 -20.17 0.96 -2.08
C ASP A 188 -20.87 0.10 -1.01
N LYS A 189 -20.78 -1.23 -1.14
CA LYS A 189 -21.47 -2.19 -0.26
C LYS A 189 -20.50 -3.24 0.26
N LEU A 190 -20.72 -3.68 1.50
CA LEU A 190 -19.93 -4.75 2.11
C LEU A 190 -19.96 -6.06 1.31
N GLU A 191 -21.09 -6.36 0.66
CA GLU A 191 -21.25 -7.52 -0.21
C GLU A 191 -20.24 -7.54 -1.37
N GLU A 192 -19.87 -6.36 -1.89
CA GLU A 192 -18.90 -6.24 -2.98
C GLU A 192 -17.49 -6.62 -2.51
N LEU A 193 -17.11 -6.18 -1.31
CA LEU A 193 -15.83 -6.52 -0.69
C LEU A 193 -15.73 -8.03 -0.39
N ILE A 194 -16.77 -8.61 0.22
CA ILE A 194 -16.82 -10.06 0.51
C ILE A 194 -16.75 -10.85 -0.79
N TYR A 195 -17.49 -10.42 -1.82
CA TYR A 195 -17.48 -11.07 -3.12
C TYR A 195 -16.08 -11.05 -3.74
N VAL A 196 -15.42 -9.90 -3.77
CA VAL A 196 -14.05 -9.79 -4.27
C VAL A 196 -13.07 -10.66 -3.48
N GLU A 197 -13.10 -10.61 -2.16
CA GLU A 197 -12.24 -11.43 -1.30
C GLU A 197 -12.37 -12.94 -1.63
N SER A 198 -13.60 -13.42 -1.84
CA SER A 198 -13.87 -14.83 -2.13
C SER A 198 -13.32 -15.33 -3.49
N HIS A 199 -12.93 -14.43 -4.39
CA HIS A 199 -12.42 -14.78 -5.73
C HIS A 199 -10.90 -14.59 -5.86
N LEU A 200 -10.24 -14.09 -4.81
CA LEU A 200 -8.79 -13.99 -4.75
C LEU A 200 -8.18 -15.24 -4.10
N SER A 201 -6.99 -15.58 -4.58
CA SER A 201 -6.21 -16.71 -4.07
C SER A 201 -4.90 -16.21 -3.46
N ASN A 202 -4.29 -17.02 -2.60
CA ASN A 202 -3.05 -16.70 -1.90
C ASN A 202 -3.10 -15.35 -1.16
N THR A 203 -4.20 -15.02 -0.49
CA THR A 203 -4.34 -13.77 0.29
C THR A 203 -3.74 -13.84 1.70
N SER A 204 -3.26 -15.02 2.10
CA SER A 204 -2.71 -15.31 3.45
C SER A 204 -3.70 -15.11 4.59
N THR A 205 -5.00 -15.18 4.31
CA THR A 205 -6.04 -15.16 5.35
C THR A 205 -6.02 -16.44 6.17
N LYS A 206 -6.26 -16.34 7.49
CA LYS A 206 -6.42 -17.48 8.41
C LYS A 206 -7.84 -18.05 8.39
N PHE A 207 -8.82 -17.26 7.97
CA PHE A 207 -10.21 -17.66 7.81
C PHE A 207 -10.88 -16.85 6.71
N TYR A 208 -12.01 -17.37 6.20
CA TYR A 208 -12.81 -16.70 5.18
C TYR A 208 -13.37 -15.37 5.71
N GLY A 209 -13.14 -14.26 5.00
CA GLY A 209 -13.62 -12.94 5.40
C GLY A 209 -12.65 -12.17 6.30
N GLU A 210 -11.42 -12.65 6.51
CA GLU A 210 -10.44 -11.94 7.34
C GLU A 210 -10.10 -10.57 6.75
N ILE A 211 -9.92 -10.43 5.42
CA ILE A 211 -9.63 -9.11 4.82
C ILE A 211 -10.79 -8.16 5.10
N THR A 212 -12.02 -8.61 4.82
CA THR A 212 -13.24 -7.85 5.11
C THR A 212 -13.30 -7.43 6.58
N GLN A 213 -13.04 -8.35 7.51
CA GLN A 213 -13.06 -8.06 8.94
C GLN A 213 -12.02 -7.00 9.33
N GLN A 214 -10.79 -7.10 8.81
CA GLN A 214 -9.74 -6.12 9.12
C GLN A 214 -10.07 -4.74 8.54
N MET A 215 -10.62 -4.67 7.32
CA MET A 215 -11.06 -3.41 6.72
C MET A 215 -12.20 -2.76 7.52
N LEU A 216 -13.15 -3.55 8.04
CA LEU A 216 -14.25 -3.04 8.87
C LEU A 216 -13.76 -2.38 10.18
N LYS A 217 -12.64 -2.83 10.76
CA LYS A 217 -12.03 -2.19 11.94
C LYS A 217 -11.56 -0.77 11.65
N TYR A 218 -11.25 -0.46 10.38
CA TYR A 218 -10.76 0.83 9.92
C TYR A 218 -11.72 1.48 8.91
N GLN A 219 -13.02 1.17 8.96
CA GLN A 219 -14.02 1.65 7.99
C GLN A 219 -14.11 3.18 7.85
N ASN A 220 -13.73 3.92 8.90
CA ASN A 220 -13.73 5.39 8.90
C ASN A 220 -12.39 6.01 8.44
N GLY A 221 -11.40 5.19 8.12
CA GLY A 221 -10.09 5.64 7.65
C GLY A 221 -10.11 6.03 6.16
N PRO A 222 -9.17 6.89 5.72
CA PRO A 222 -9.04 7.22 4.30
C PRO A 222 -8.71 5.97 3.48
N GLY A 223 -9.37 5.81 2.33
CA GLY A 223 -9.17 4.67 1.43
C GLY A 223 -9.78 3.35 1.91
N SER A 224 -10.59 3.37 2.98
CA SER A 224 -11.27 2.17 3.51
C SER A 224 -12.27 1.53 2.54
N ASN A 225 -12.70 2.27 1.53
CA ASN A 225 -13.68 1.85 0.54
C ASN A 225 -13.08 1.63 -0.85
N ASN A 226 -11.77 1.63 -1.04
CA ASN A 226 -11.16 1.42 -2.37
C ASN A 226 -9.92 0.52 -2.29
N GLY A 227 -9.23 0.37 -3.44
CA GLY A 227 -8.05 -0.48 -3.56
C GLY A 227 -6.92 -0.11 -2.59
N THR A 228 -6.87 1.12 -2.07
CA THR A 228 -5.82 1.58 -1.14
C THR A 228 -5.86 0.80 0.17
N GLY A 229 -7.00 0.87 0.89
CA GLY A 229 -7.17 0.13 2.14
C GLY A 229 -7.19 -1.37 1.92
N PHE A 230 -7.75 -1.82 0.79
CA PHE A 230 -7.80 -3.23 0.43
C PHE A 230 -6.41 -3.85 0.27
N PHE A 231 -5.55 -3.25 -0.55
CA PHE A 231 -4.20 -3.76 -0.78
C PHE A 231 -3.28 -3.53 0.42
N GLN A 232 -3.42 -2.44 1.18
CA GLN A 232 -2.68 -2.27 2.44
C GLN A 232 -3.02 -3.37 3.45
N THR A 233 -4.30 -3.73 3.57
CA THR A 233 -4.74 -4.84 4.43
C THR A 233 -4.11 -6.15 3.99
N MET A 234 -4.16 -6.43 2.68
CA MET A 234 -3.56 -7.64 2.10
C MET A 234 -2.05 -7.70 2.30
N VAL A 235 -1.34 -6.60 2.10
CA VAL A 235 0.10 -6.49 2.40
C VAL A 235 0.39 -6.76 3.87
N GLY A 236 -0.45 -6.27 4.79
CA GLY A 236 -0.33 -6.59 6.22
C GLY A 236 -0.43 -8.09 6.51
N LEU A 237 -1.36 -8.80 5.85
CA LEU A 237 -1.47 -10.26 5.97
C LEU A 237 -0.25 -10.98 5.37
N LYS A 238 0.32 -10.44 4.29
CA LYS A 238 1.55 -10.96 3.68
C LYS A 238 2.79 -10.74 4.55
N VAL A 239 2.90 -9.59 5.21
CA VAL A 239 3.95 -9.35 6.22
C VAL A 239 3.84 -10.36 7.36
N ARG A 240 2.60 -10.67 7.82
CA ARG A 240 2.39 -11.73 8.81
C ARG A 240 2.90 -13.07 8.30
N GLU A 241 2.53 -13.48 7.09
CA GLU A 241 3.01 -14.75 6.50
C GLU A 241 4.54 -14.81 6.43
N VAL A 242 5.20 -13.74 5.97
CA VAL A 242 6.66 -13.66 5.92
C VAL A 242 7.26 -13.82 7.32
N TYR A 243 6.70 -13.11 8.31
CA TYR A 243 7.12 -13.24 9.71
C TYR A 243 6.94 -14.67 10.24
N GLU A 244 5.78 -15.30 10.03
CA GLU A 244 5.50 -16.66 10.50
C GLU A 244 6.47 -17.68 9.91
N ARG A 245 6.83 -17.52 8.63
CA ARG A 245 7.81 -18.37 7.94
C ARG A 245 9.24 -18.15 8.45
N ILE A 246 9.64 -16.92 8.74
CA ILE A 246 10.98 -16.60 9.27
C ILE A 246 11.14 -17.04 10.73
N ALA A 247 10.11 -16.79 11.55
CA ALA A 247 10.13 -17.06 12.98
C ALA A 247 9.76 -18.52 13.32
N GLU A 248 9.32 -19.31 12.33
CA GLU A 248 8.76 -20.66 12.51
C GLU A 248 7.67 -20.71 13.60
N LYS A 249 6.87 -19.64 13.68
CA LYS A 249 5.87 -19.40 14.74
C LYS A 249 4.57 -18.92 14.11
N GLU A 250 3.46 -19.53 14.49
CA GLU A 250 2.14 -19.12 14.03
C GLU A 250 1.56 -17.98 14.88
N VAL A 251 1.05 -16.93 14.23
CA VAL A 251 0.34 -15.84 14.88
C VAL A 251 -1.13 -16.23 15.03
N VAL A 252 -1.57 -16.39 16.27
CA VAL A 252 -2.97 -16.71 16.58
C VAL A 252 -3.85 -15.48 16.34
N VAL A 253 -4.77 -15.60 15.40
CA VAL A 253 -5.79 -14.57 15.13
C VAL A 253 -7.13 -15.03 15.70
N LYS A 254 -7.78 -14.16 16.47
CA LYS A 254 -9.15 -14.40 16.92
C LYS A 254 -10.10 -13.90 15.82
N ALA A 255 -10.95 -14.81 15.33
CA ALA A 255 -12.10 -14.48 14.50
C ALA A 255 -13.13 -13.66 15.30
#